data_AF-A0A1D7W2J7-F1
#
_entry.id   AF-A0A1D7W2J7-F1
#
_cell.length_a   1.000
_cell.length_b   1.000
_cell.length_c   1.000
_cell.angle_alpha   90.00
_cell.angle_beta   90.00
_cell.angle_gamma   90.00
#
_symmetry.space_group_name_H-M   'P 1'
#
loop_
_entity.id
_entity.type
_entity.pdbx_description
1 polymer ?
#
loop_
_entity_poly.entity_id
_entity_poly.type
_entity_poly.pdbx_seq_one_letter_code
_entity_poly.pdbx_strand_id
1 'polypeptide(L)'
;MESRSTFDDELLYVAALLHDIGIAEPFDNHTLSYEEAGGHIAVALTTGAGWPRDRRVRAKDVIVRHNWAAVDPSTDLEGYLLEAGTALDITGARSGDLPSSFVNEVLKKYPRLTVAHEFTACVSAQAERKPSTAAQRIVDSGLEQKMLKHPFEAARSE
;
A
#
# COMPACT_ATOMS: atom_id res chain seq x y z
N MET A 1 18.95 23.38 -10.50
CA MET A 1 19.19 22.10 -9.79
C MET A 1 18.28 22.13 -8.58
N GLU A 2 17.01 21.83 -8.81
CA GLU A 2 15.92 22.04 -7.85
C GLU A 2 16.04 21.09 -6.67
N SER A 3 15.69 21.61 -5.49
CA SER A 3 15.71 20.91 -4.21
C SER A 3 15.00 19.55 -4.33
N ARG A 4 15.75 18.46 -4.12
CA ARG A 4 15.17 17.19 -3.73
C ARG A 4 14.40 17.46 -2.44
N SER A 5 13.07 17.41 -2.49
CA SER A 5 12.26 17.34 -1.28
C SER A 5 12.71 16.09 -0.52
N THR A 6 13.35 16.28 0.63
CA THR A 6 13.88 15.18 1.44
C THR A 6 12.74 14.60 2.25
N PHE A 7 12.34 13.37 1.93
CA PHE A 7 11.42 12.59 2.76
C PHE A 7 12.21 11.72 3.75
N ASP A 8 11.55 11.21 4.78
CA ASP A 8 12.16 10.26 5.73
C ASP A 8 12.15 8.83 5.14
N ASP A 9 13.31 8.40 4.63
CA ASP A 9 13.49 7.09 3.98
C ASP A 9 13.10 5.90 4.90
N GLU A 10 13.48 5.96 6.18
CA GLU A 10 13.18 4.88 7.13
C GLU A 10 11.69 4.88 7.50
N LEU A 11 11.06 6.05 7.63
CA LEU A 11 9.61 6.14 7.81
C LEU A 11 8.87 5.53 6.63
N LEU A 12 9.24 5.90 5.40
CA LEU A 12 8.62 5.35 4.20
C LEU A 12 8.82 3.83 4.11
N TYR A 13 10.03 3.34 4.42
CA TYR A 13 10.33 1.92 4.41
C TYR A 13 9.48 1.14 5.43
N VAL A 14 9.39 1.62 6.67
CA VAL A 14 8.56 1.00 7.71
C VAL A 14 7.08 1.07 7.36
N ALA A 15 6.61 2.18 6.81
CA ALA A 15 5.23 2.31 6.35
C ALA A 15 4.93 1.32 5.21
N ALA A 16 5.83 1.18 4.23
CA ALA A 16 5.69 0.22 3.13
C ALA A 16 5.68 -1.23 3.63
N LEU A 17 6.50 -1.58 4.62
CA LEU A 17 6.49 -2.92 5.22
C LEU A 17 5.19 -3.24 5.97
N LEU A 18 4.52 -2.23 6.54
CA LEU A 18 3.41 -2.43 7.45
C LEU A 18 2.04 -2.07 6.87
N HIS A 19 1.97 -1.44 5.70
CA HIS A 19 0.71 -0.85 5.22
C HIS A 19 -0.45 -1.86 5.09
N ASP A 20 -0.13 -3.10 4.70
CA ASP A 20 -1.10 -4.19 4.53
C ASP A 20 -1.23 -5.11 5.75
N ILE A 21 -0.51 -4.87 6.85
CA ILE A 21 -0.52 -5.80 8.00
C ILE A 21 -1.93 -5.98 8.59
N GLY A 22 -2.78 -4.95 8.51
CA GLY A 22 -4.17 -5.01 8.98
C GLY A 22 -5.10 -5.87 8.10
N ILE A 23 -4.64 -6.36 6.95
CA ILE A 23 -5.37 -7.33 6.12
C ILE A 23 -5.24 -8.74 6.70
N ALA A 24 -4.11 -9.05 7.32
CA ALA A 24 -3.84 -10.39 7.85
C ALA A 24 -4.80 -10.73 9.00
N GLU A 25 -5.36 -11.94 8.99
CA GLU A 25 -6.40 -12.39 9.94
C GLU A 25 -6.09 -12.08 11.42
N PRO A 26 -4.87 -12.30 11.95
CA PRO A 26 -4.57 -11.99 13.36
C PRO A 26 -4.67 -10.49 13.72
N PHE A 27 -4.63 -9.61 12.73
CA PHE A 27 -4.57 -8.16 12.87
C PHE A 27 -5.78 -7.45 12.26
N ASP A 28 -6.67 -8.20 11.61
CA ASP A 28 -7.85 -7.66 10.98
C ASP A 28 -8.86 -7.21 12.03
N ASN A 29 -9.02 -5.89 12.12
CA ASN A 29 -9.95 -5.30 13.05
C ASN A 29 -11.39 -5.48 12.56
N HIS A 30 -12.29 -5.87 13.47
CA HIS A 30 -13.70 -6.07 13.15
C HIS A 30 -14.42 -4.80 12.69
N THR A 31 -13.98 -3.62 13.15
CA THR A 31 -14.67 -2.35 12.92
C THR A 31 -13.86 -1.37 12.08
N LEU A 32 -12.56 -1.24 12.38
CA LEU A 32 -11.67 -0.31 11.68
C LEU A 32 -11.28 -0.84 10.30
N SER A 33 -10.94 0.06 9.38
CA SER A 33 -10.36 -0.32 8.11
C SER A 33 -9.00 -1.00 8.31
N TYR A 34 -8.54 -1.78 7.33
CA TYR A 34 -7.26 -2.48 7.46
C TYR A 34 -6.07 -1.52 7.53
N GLU A 35 -6.19 -0.36 6.90
CA GLU A 35 -5.19 0.72 6.91
C GLU A 35 -5.13 1.39 8.29
N GLU A 36 -6.29 1.62 8.93
CA GLU A 36 -6.33 2.15 10.29
C GLU A 36 -5.76 1.14 11.29
N ALA A 37 -6.16 -0.15 11.17
CA ALA A 37 -5.63 -1.23 12.00
C ALA A 37 -4.10 -1.36 11.82
N GLY A 38 -3.62 -1.37 10.58
CA GLY A 38 -2.19 -1.39 10.25
C GLY A 38 -1.45 -0.18 10.81
N GLY A 39 -2.03 1.02 10.70
CA GLY A 39 -1.47 2.23 11.29
C GLY A 39 -1.37 2.17 12.82
N HIS A 40 -2.35 1.58 13.51
CA HIS A 40 -2.27 1.35 14.96
C HIS A 40 -1.16 0.37 15.33
N ILE A 41 -0.97 -0.69 14.54
CA ILE A 41 0.13 -1.65 14.72
C ILE A 41 1.48 -0.99 14.48
N ALA A 42 1.60 -0.15 13.44
CA ALA A 42 2.81 0.62 13.19
C ALA A 42 3.16 1.53 14.37
N VAL A 43 2.19 2.21 14.98
CA VAL A 43 2.41 2.99 16.20
C VAL A 43 2.93 2.13 17.35
N ALA A 44 2.38 0.93 17.55
CA ALA A 44 2.83 0.03 18.61
C ALA A 44 4.27 -0.47 18.38
N LEU A 45 4.59 -0.93 17.17
CA LEU A 45 5.92 -1.44 16.81
C LEU A 45 6.99 -0.33 16.90
N THR A 46 6.70 0.84 16.34
CA THR A 46 7.61 1.99 16.38
C THR A 46 7.76 2.59 17.77
N THR A 47 6.75 2.44 18.65
CA THR A 47 6.89 2.72 20.09
C THR A 47 7.92 1.81 20.72
N GLY A 48 7.84 0.50 20.48
CA GLY A 48 8.84 -0.47 20.95
C GLY A 48 10.25 -0.20 20.40
N ALA A 49 10.35 0.34 19.18
CA ALA A 49 11.60 0.77 18.56
C ALA A 49 12.12 2.13 19.06
N GLY A 50 11.44 2.79 20.00
CA GLY A 50 11.88 4.05 20.59
C GLY A 50 11.65 5.29 19.71
N TRP A 51 10.78 5.22 18.70
CA TRP A 51 10.52 6.38 17.84
C TRP A 51 9.82 7.53 18.60
N PRO A 52 10.18 8.79 18.30
CA PRO A 52 9.46 9.96 18.78
C PRO A 52 7.96 9.93 18.44
N ARG A 53 7.12 10.54 19.29
CA ARG A 53 5.64 10.47 19.15
C ARG A 53 5.14 10.95 17.79
N ASP A 54 5.63 12.07 17.34
CA ASP A 54 5.35 12.67 16.03
C ASP A 54 5.69 11.72 14.89
N ARG A 55 6.87 11.08 14.91
CA ARG A 55 7.27 10.11 13.87
C ARG A 55 6.37 8.88 13.82
N ARG A 56 5.91 8.38 14.97
CA ARG A 56 4.96 7.27 15.06
C ARG A 56 3.59 7.63 14.49
N VAL A 57 3.08 8.82 14.84
CA VAL A 57 1.83 9.35 14.29
C VAL A 57 1.98 9.50 12.77
N ARG A 58 3.12 10.00 12.31
CA ARG A 58 3.40 10.15 10.88
C ARG A 58 3.42 8.81 10.13
N ALA A 59 3.99 7.76 10.70
CA ALA A 59 3.94 6.41 10.11
C ALA A 59 2.49 5.90 9.98
N LYS A 60 1.65 6.10 11.01
CA LYS A 60 0.22 5.80 10.91
C LYS A 60 -0.46 6.60 9.81
N ASP A 61 -0.22 7.91 9.73
CA ASP A 61 -0.85 8.78 8.74
C ASP A 61 -0.50 8.35 7.31
N VAL A 62 0.78 8.07 7.06
CA VAL A 62 1.27 7.59 5.75
C VAL A 62 0.62 6.25 5.39
N ILE A 63 0.55 5.30 6.34
CA ILE A 63 -0.16 4.04 6.14
C ILE A 63 -1.64 4.29 5.85
N VAL A 64 -2.37 5.09 6.62
CA VAL A 64 -3.81 5.32 6.36
C VAL A 64 -4.04 5.96 4.98
N ARG A 65 -3.14 6.84 4.55
CA ARG A 65 -3.26 7.59 3.29
C ARG A 65 -2.93 6.78 2.05
N HIS A 66 -2.26 5.62 2.14
CA HIS A 66 -1.85 4.84 0.97
C HIS A 66 -3.02 4.43 0.07
N ASN A 67 -4.22 4.34 0.63
CA ASN A 67 -5.44 3.98 -0.09
C ASN A 67 -6.32 5.17 -0.45
N TRP A 68 -5.94 6.40 -0.14
CA TRP A 68 -6.70 7.58 -0.56
C TRP A 68 -6.79 7.68 -2.09
N ALA A 69 -7.75 8.44 -2.59
CA ALA A 69 -7.92 8.61 -4.04
C ALA A 69 -6.71 9.32 -4.68
N ALA A 70 -6.07 10.22 -3.92
CA ALA A 70 -4.82 10.87 -4.25
C ALA A 70 -4.21 11.46 -2.97
N VAL A 71 -2.88 11.60 -2.96
CA VAL A 71 -2.13 12.35 -1.95
C VAL A 71 -1.36 13.46 -2.66
N ASP A 72 -1.43 14.69 -2.16
CA ASP A 72 -0.73 15.83 -2.76
C ASP A 72 0.76 15.83 -2.36
N PRO A 73 1.70 15.59 -3.30
CA PRO A 73 3.13 15.50 -3.00
C PRO A 73 3.74 16.82 -2.51
N SER A 74 3.07 17.96 -2.69
CA SER A 74 3.53 19.25 -2.16
C SER A 74 3.30 19.40 -0.65
N THR A 75 2.40 18.58 -0.09
CA THR A 75 2.04 18.59 1.33
C THR A 75 2.44 17.32 2.08
N ASP A 76 2.50 16.20 1.37
CA ASP A 76 2.74 14.87 1.94
C ASP A 76 3.51 14.00 0.93
N LEU A 77 4.83 14.10 0.97
CA LEU A 77 5.68 13.34 0.04
C LEU A 77 5.75 11.85 0.39
N GLU A 78 5.90 11.46 1.66
CA GLU A 78 5.93 10.04 2.04
C GLU A 78 4.61 9.32 1.71
N GLY A 79 3.47 9.96 1.97
CA GLY A 79 2.14 9.45 1.65
C GLY A 79 1.91 9.33 0.15
N TYR A 80 2.36 10.32 -0.64
CA TYR A 80 2.34 10.24 -2.10
C TYR A 80 3.21 9.08 -2.61
N LEU A 81 4.42 8.91 -2.08
CA LEU A 81 5.32 7.85 -2.51
C LEU A 81 4.74 6.46 -2.19
N LEU A 82 4.13 6.29 -1.01
CA LEU A 82 3.50 5.03 -0.64
C LEU A 82 2.24 4.77 -1.50
N GLU A 83 1.35 5.76 -1.66
CA GLU A 83 0.19 5.67 -2.55
C GLU A 83 0.61 5.30 -3.99
N ALA A 84 1.63 5.97 -4.52
CA ALA A 84 2.11 5.70 -5.86
C ALA A 84 2.70 4.30 -6.01
N GLY A 85 3.46 3.84 -5.02
CA GLY A 85 4.02 2.50 -4.98
C GLY A 85 2.94 1.42 -4.96
N THR A 86 1.95 1.55 -4.07
CA THR A 86 0.86 0.57 -3.94
C THR A 86 -0.08 0.61 -5.16
N ALA A 87 -0.39 1.80 -5.69
CA ALA A 87 -1.19 1.93 -6.90
C ALA A 87 -0.53 1.27 -8.13
N LEU A 88 0.80 1.41 -8.26
CA LEU A 88 1.58 0.70 -9.26
C LEU A 88 1.52 -0.81 -9.03
N ASP A 89 1.81 -1.30 -7.83
CA ASP A 89 1.92 -2.73 -7.54
C ASP A 89 0.59 -3.48 -7.62
N ILE A 90 -0.52 -2.82 -7.29
CA ILE A 90 -1.86 -3.42 -7.34
C ILE A 90 -2.47 -3.20 -8.73
N THR A 91 -2.51 -1.98 -9.25
CA THR A 91 -3.32 -1.69 -10.46
C THR A 91 -2.50 -1.48 -11.73
N GLY A 92 -1.17 -1.46 -11.66
CA GLY A 92 -0.31 -1.12 -12.79
C GLY A 92 -0.32 0.36 -13.16
N ALA A 93 -0.91 1.20 -12.31
CA ALA A 93 -0.96 2.65 -12.50
C ALA A 93 0.47 3.18 -12.61
N ARG A 94 0.70 4.14 -13.52
CA ARG A 94 2.03 4.76 -13.70
C ARG A 94 3.16 3.75 -14.01
N SER A 95 2.85 2.58 -14.59
CA SER A 95 3.84 1.54 -14.93
C SER A 95 4.90 1.99 -15.94
N GLY A 96 4.69 3.10 -16.64
CA GLY A 96 5.69 3.73 -17.52
C GLY A 96 6.62 4.73 -16.84
N ASP A 97 6.38 5.10 -15.56
CA ASP A 97 7.12 6.16 -14.88
C ASP A 97 8.50 5.68 -14.36
N LEU A 98 8.66 4.37 -14.17
CA LEU A 98 9.91 3.75 -13.72
C LEU A 98 10.67 3.12 -14.89
N PRO A 99 12.02 3.15 -14.88
CA PRO A 99 12.81 2.42 -15.86
C PRO A 99 12.48 0.93 -15.84
N SER A 100 12.22 0.33 -17.00
CA SER A 100 11.89 -1.09 -17.12
C SER A 100 12.98 -2.01 -16.55
N SER A 101 14.25 -1.61 -16.62
CA SER A 101 15.36 -2.34 -16.01
C SER A 101 15.24 -2.42 -14.49
N PHE A 102 14.80 -1.36 -13.83
CA PHE A 102 14.60 -1.32 -12.39
C PHE A 102 13.41 -2.19 -11.99
N VAL A 103 12.28 -2.08 -12.69
CA VAL A 103 11.11 -2.93 -12.45
C VAL A 103 11.47 -4.41 -12.59
N ASN A 104 12.19 -4.78 -13.65
CA ASN A 104 12.64 -6.16 -13.87
C ASN A 104 13.57 -6.66 -12.77
N GLU A 105 14.45 -5.82 -12.23
CA GLU A 105 15.32 -6.16 -11.10
C GLU A 105 14.49 -6.45 -9.83
N VAL A 106 13.51 -5.58 -9.53
CA VAL A 106 12.60 -5.76 -8.38
C VAL A 106 11.80 -7.05 -8.54
N LEU A 107 11.15 -7.26 -9.68
CA LEU A 107 10.31 -8.44 -9.93
C LEU A 107 11.11 -9.75 -9.94
N LYS A 108 12.38 -9.72 -10.35
CA LYS A 108 13.28 -10.89 -10.26
C LYS A 108 13.59 -11.25 -8.81
N LYS A 109 13.73 -10.25 -7.93
CA LYS A 109 14.05 -10.46 -6.51
C LYS A 109 12.80 -10.75 -5.67
N TYR A 110 11.68 -10.11 -6.01
CA TYR A 110 10.39 -10.18 -5.33
C TYR A 110 9.30 -10.47 -6.38
N PRO A 111 9.13 -11.75 -6.78
CA PRO A 111 8.11 -12.11 -7.75
C PRO A 111 6.70 -11.87 -7.21
N ARG A 112 5.76 -11.53 -8.09
CA ARG A 112 4.36 -11.21 -7.72
C ARG A 112 3.55 -12.40 -7.23
N LEU A 113 3.95 -13.61 -7.61
CA LEU A 113 3.31 -14.87 -7.22
C LEU A 113 1.79 -14.83 -7.49
N THR A 114 0.98 -14.97 -6.45
CA THR A 114 -0.48 -15.08 -6.48
C THR A 114 -1.19 -13.81 -6.00
N VAL A 115 -0.47 -12.69 -5.89
CA VAL A 115 -0.99 -11.43 -5.30
C VAL A 115 -2.30 -10.96 -5.97
N ALA A 116 -2.44 -11.12 -7.29
CA ALA A 116 -3.67 -10.80 -8.02
C ALA A 116 -4.91 -11.48 -7.45
N HIS A 117 -4.79 -12.75 -7.08
CA HIS A 117 -5.89 -13.52 -6.51
C HIS A 117 -6.05 -13.25 -5.01
N GLU A 118 -4.95 -13.32 -4.25
CA GLU A 118 -4.97 -13.20 -2.79
C GLU A 118 -5.42 -11.82 -2.34
N PHE A 119 -4.84 -10.76 -2.91
CA PHE A 119 -5.19 -9.39 -2.56
C PHE A 119 -6.64 -9.07 -2.94
N THR A 120 -7.09 -9.49 -4.13
CA THR A 120 -8.49 -9.31 -4.55
C THR A 120 -9.45 -9.99 -3.58
N ALA A 121 -9.18 -11.23 -3.18
CA ALA A 121 -10.02 -11.96 -2.23
C ALA A 121 -10.05 -11.26 -0.86
N CYS A 122 -8.88 -10.88 -0.34
CA CYS A 122 -8.75 -10.18 0.93
C CYS A 122 -9.51 -8.84 0.94
N VAL A 123 -9.29 -7.97 -0.05
CA VAL A 123 -9.94 -6.65 -0.12
C VAL A 123 -11.44 -6.78 -0.38
N SER A 124 -11.89 -7.78 -1.13
CA SER A 124 -13.32 -8.06 -1.31
C SER A 124 -13.98 -8.46 0.02
N ALA A 125 -13.34 -9.31 0.81
CA ALA A 125 -13.82 -9.69 2.14
C ALA A 125 -13.79 -8.51 3.13
N GLN A 126 -12.85 -7.58 2.98
CA GLN A 126 -12.82 -6.32 3.74
C GLN A 126 -14.01 -5.42 3.36
N ALA A 127 -14.28 -5.26 2.06
CA ALA A 127 -15.39 -4.47 1.54
C ALA A 127 -16.75 -5.00 2.00
N GLU A 128 -16.98 -6.31 1.92
CA GLU A 128 -18.23 -6.95 2.33
C GLU A 128 -18.54 -6.73 3.82
N ARG A 129 -17.54 -6.87 4.69
CA ARG A 129 -17.72 -6.69 6.14
C ARG A 129 -17.73 -5.23 6.58
N LYS A 130 -16.97 -4.39 5.89
CA LYS A 130 -16.72 -2.99 6.24
C LYS A 130 -16.96 -2.06 5.04
N PRO A 131 -18.20 -1.97 4.54
CA PRO A 131 -18.52 -1.29 3.28
C PRO A 131 -18.35 0.24 3.31
N SER A 132 -18.21 0.84 4.49
CA SER A 132 -17.91 2.28 4.65
C SER A 132 -16.43 2.63 4.47
N THR A 133 -15.54 1.63 4.31
CA THR A 133 -14.10 1.83 4.23
C THR A 133 -13.60 1.98 2.80
N ALA A 134 -12.32 2.34 2.63
CA ALA A 134 -11.69 2.44 1.32
C ALA A 134 -11.69 1.12 0.54
N ALA A 135 -11.73 -0.04 1.21
CA ALA A 135 -11.84 -1.35 0.56
C ALA A 135 -13.03 -1.41 -0.41
N GLN A 136 -14.21 -0.91 -0.02
CA GLN A 136 -15.39 -0.88 -0.89
C GLN A 136 -15.15 -0.03 -2.14
N ARG A 137 -14.60 1.18 -1.97
CA ARG A 137 -14.24 2.04 -3.10
C ARG A 137 -13.24 1.38 -4.05
N ILE A 138 -12.27 0.64 -3.52
CA ILE A 138 -11.27 -0.07 -4.33
C ILE A 138 -11.94 -1.17 -5.15
N VAL A 139 -12.82 -1.97 -4.53
CA VAL A 139 -13.63 -3.00 -5.22
C VAL A 139 -14.50 -2.38 -6.31
N ASP A 140 -15.24 -1.32 -5.99
CA ASP A 140 -16.11 -0.60 -6.94
C ASP A 140 -15.33 0.00 -8.11
N SER A 141 -14.04 0.31 -7.91
CA SER A 141 -13.15 0.80 -8.97
C SER A 141 -12.68 -0.30 -9.94
N GLY A 142 -13.14 -1.54 -9.77
CA GLY A 142 -12.80 -2.68 -10.62
C GLY A 142 -11.47 -3.35 -10.26
N LEU A 143 -11.16 -3.50 -8.96
CA LEU A 143 -9.92 -4.10 -8.46
C LEU A 143 -9.55 -5.40 -9.19
N GLU A 144 -10.47 -6.37 -9.22
CA GLU A 144 -10.22 -7.69 -9.81
C GLU A 144 -9.76 -7.59 -11.27
N GLN A 145 -10.47 -6.79 -12.08
CA GLN A 145 -10.15 -6.62 -13.49
C GLN A 145 -8.80 -5.92 -13.70
N LYS A 146 -8.43 -4.99 -12.81
CA LYS A 146 -7.13 -4.31 -12.86
C LYS A 146 -6.00 -5.27 -12.48
N MET A 147 -6.16 -6.06 -11.42
CA MET A 147 -5.17 -7.07 -11.03
C MET A 147 -4.96 -8.11 -12.15
N LEU A 148 -6.05 -8.60 -12.76
CA LEU A 148 -5.97 -9.58 -13.85
C LEU A 148 -5.30 -9.04 -15.12
N LYS A 149 -5.43 -7.73 -15.38
CA LYS A 149 -4.86 -7.05 -16.55
C LYS A 149 -3.55 -6.32 -16.22
N HIS A 150 -3.01 -6.53 -15.03
CA HIS A 150 -1.82 -5.84 -14.58
C HIS A 150 -0.65 -6.12 -15.55
N PRO A 151 0.11 -5.11 -15.98
CA PRO A 151 1.11 -5.24 -17.05
C PRO A 151 2.25 -6.19 -16.71
N PHE A 152 2.47 -6.46 -15.43
CA PHE A 152 3.50 -7.36 -14.93
C PHE A 152 2.95 -8.67 -14.37
N GLU A 153 1.64 -8.94 -14.49
CA GLU A 153 1.16 -10.29 -14.19
C GLU A 153 1.59 -11.27 -15.28
N ALA A 154 2.07 -12.43 -14.85
CA ALA A 154 2.37 -13.51 -15.76
C ALA A 154 1.06 -14.00 -16.40
N ALA A 155 1.05 -14.21 -17.72
CA ALA A 155 0.01 -15.00 -18.34
C ALA A 155 0.00 -16.37 -17.64
N ARG A 156 -1.15 -16.77 -17.07
CA ARG A 156 -1.30 -18.11 -16.49
C ARG A 156 -0.83 -19.11 -17.55
N SER A 157 0.27 -19.81 -17.26
CA SER A 157 0.62 -20.99 -18.04
C SER A 157 -0.43 -22.03 -17.68
N GLU A 158 -1.32 -22.32 -18.64
CA GLU A 158 -2.31 -23.41 -18.57
C GLU A 158 -1.62 -24.77 -18.45
#